data_AF-A0A1Y4SUF8-F1
#
_entry.id   AF-A0A1Y4SUF8-F1
#
_cell.length_a   1.000
_cell.length_b   1.000
_cell.length_c   1.000
_cell.angle_alpha   90.00
_cell.angle_beta   90.00
_cell.angle_gamma   90.00
#
_symmetry.space_group_name_H-M   'P 1'
#
loop_
_entity.id
_entity.type
_entity.pdbx_description
1 polymer ?
#
loop_
_entity_poly.entity_id
_entity_poly.type
_entity_poly.pdbx_seq_one_letter_code
_entity_poly.pdbx_strand_id
1 'polypeptide(L)'
;MKYVCSICGYVYDESQEDLTFQQLPESWVCPICKADQSLFVKEEKETKTTDMNISTEGDIVYSLGELAAICSNLQRGCEKQYKDEEALLLKTLSDLFTAHVENEDNASVDVLEQLLQEDLSQYYPALHGYAKQVADRGTQRICVWGEKVTAILHSLLMRYHQDQGAFLKNTSVWVCSVCGFVFVGDEAPELCPVCKVPAWKFEKIEGREAG
;
A
#
# COMPACT_ATOMS: atom_id res chain seq x y z
N MET A 1 -19.72 -4.09 20.45
CA MET A 1 -19.37 -4.83 19.21
C MET A 1 -17.89 -4.68 18.95
N LYS A 2 -17.31 -5.48 18.05
CA LYS A 2 -15.88 -5.40 17.69
C LYS A 2 -15.67 -5.05 16.23
N TYR A 3 -14.75 -4.11 16.01
CA TYR A 3 -14.33 -3.64 14.69
C TYR A 3 -12.83 -3.82 14.54
N VAL A 4 -12.38 -4.38 13.42
CA VAL A 4 -10.98 -4.72 13.17
C VAL A 4 -10.45 -3.89 12.01
N CYS A 5 -9.33 -3.21 12.21
CA CYS A 5 -8.62 -2.51 11.15
C CYS A 5 -8.05 -3.51 10.14
N SER A 6 -8.45 -3.41 8.87
CA SER A 6 -8.03 -4.34 7.80
C SER A 6 -6.51 -4.31 7.52
N ILE A 7 -5.84 -3.21 7.85
CA ILE A 7 -4.41 -3.00 7.62
C ILE A 7 -3.59 -3.64 8.76
N CYS A 8 -3.73 -3.12 9.97
CA CYS A 8 -2.85 -3.47 11.09
C CYS A 8 -3.43 -4.52 12.06
N GLY A 9 -4.74 -4.79 12.00
CA GLY A 9 -5.42 -5.72 12.89
C GLY A 9 -5.79 -5.17 14.26
N TYR A 10 -5.64 -3.86 14.51
CA TYR A 10 -6.15 -3.24 15.75
C TYR A 10 -7.66 -3.48 15.89
N VAL A 11 -8.08 -3.88 17.10
CA VAL A 11 -9.47 -4.19 17.43
C VAL A 11 -10.02 -3.07 18.32
N TYR A 12 -11.06 -2.40 17.83
CA TYR A 12 -11.88 -1.50 18.62
C TYR A 12 -13.03 -2.31 19.24
N ASP A 13 -13.05 -2.43 20.56
CA ASP A 13 -14.08 -3.14 21.32
C ASP A 13 -14.94 -2.14 22.08
N GLU A 14 -16.17 -1.91 21.61
CA GLU A 14 -17.10 -0.94 22.22
C GLU A 14 -17.45 -1.28 23.68
N SER A 15 -17.18 -2.49 24.17
CA SER A 15 -17.39 -2.82 25.59
C SER A 15 -16.30 -2.25 26.51
N GLN A 16 -15.16 -1.87 25.92
CA GLN A 16 -13.99 -1.34 26.62
C GLN A 16 -13.82 0.18 26.39
N GLU A 17 -14.69 0.79 25.60
CA GLU A 17 -14.58 2.16 25.13
C GLU A 17 -15.80 2.99 25.55
N ASP A 18 -15.62 4.30 25.75
CA ASP A 18 -16.70 5.19 26.16
C ASP A 18 -17.65 5.55 25.02
N LEU A 19 -17.16 5.50 23.77
CA LEU A 19 -17.93 5.79 22.57
C LEU A 19 -18.18 4.50 21.77
N THR A 20 -19.36 4.40 21.19
CA THR A 20 -19.60 3.38 20.16
C THR A 20 -18.83 3.73 18.89
N PHE A 21 -18.51 2.74 18.06
CA PHE A 21 -17.72 2.97 16.84
C PHE A 21 -18.41 3.97 15.90
N GLN A 22 -19.75 3.96 15.85
CA GLN A 22 -20.54 4.90 15.03
C GLN A 22 -20.53 6.34 15.54
N GLN A 23 -20.17 6.56 16.81
CA GLN A 23 -20.13 7.88 17.44
C GLN A 23 -18.74 8.52 17.37
N LEU A 24 -17.75 7.82 16.82
CA LEU A 24 -16.41 8.37 16.62
C LEU A 24 -16.48 9.55 15.64
N PRO A 25 -15.69 10.62 15.89
CA PRO A 25 -15.62 11.75 14.97
C PRO A 25 -14.97 11.34 13.66
N GLU A 26 -15.30 12.02 12.56
CA GLU A 26 -14.70 11.77 11.24
C GLU A 26 -13.17 11.91 11.22
N SER A 27 -12.62 12.73 12.12
CA SER A 27 -11.17 12.89 12.29
C SER A 27 -10.49 11.75 13.05
N TRP A 28 -11.25 10.76 13.53
CA TRP A 28 -10.68 9.63 14.25
C TRP A 28 -9.95 8.70 13.28
N VAL A 29 -8.74 8.30 13.66
CA VAL A 29 -7.91 7.39 12.88
C VAL A 29 -7.45 6.23 13.74
N CYS A 30 -7.12 5.10 13.10
CA CYS A 30 -6.56 3.94 13.78
C CYS A 30 -5.35 4.34 14.64
N PRO A 31 -5.32 4.00 15.94
CA PRO A 31 -4.24 4.44 16.83
C PRO A 31 -2.87 3.89 16.41
N ILE A 32 -2.84 2.71 15.78
CA ILE A 32 -1.61 2.01 15.37
C ILE A 32 -1.08 2.52 14.02
N CYS A 33 -1.90 2.46 12.97
CA CYS A 33 -1.44 2.74 11.60
C CYS A 33 -1.92 4.08 11.04
N LYS A 34 -2.72 4.84 11.79
CA LYS A 34 -3.32 6.12 11.38
C LYS A 34 -4.22 6.02 10.13
N ALA A 35 -4.67 4.81 9.81
CA ALA A 35 -5.67 4.60 8.77
C ALA A 35 -7.02 5.22 9.14
N ASP A 36 -7.74 5.65 8.13
CA ASP A 36 -9.10 6.19 8.21
C ASP A 36 -10.08 5.15 8.79
N GLN A 37 -11.11 5.64 9.47
CA GLN A 37 -12.13 4.82 10.14
C GLN A 37 -12.85 3.87 9.16
N SER A 38 -13.01 4.26 7.89
CA SER A 38 -13.67 3.44 6.86
C SER A 38 -12.99 2.10 6.60
N LEU A 39 -11.71 1.93 6.99
CA LEU A 39 -10.98 0.68 6.81
C LEU A 39 -11.18 -0.33 7.94
N PHE A 40 -12.10 -0.07 8.85
CA PHE A 40 -12.51 -1.02 9.87
C PHE A 40 -13.66 -1.89 9.39
N VAL A 41 -13.51 -3.20 9.57
CA VAL A 41 -14.53 -4.19 9.25
C VAL A 41 -15.07 -4.76 10.55
N LYS A 42 -16.39 -4.92 10.66
CA LYS A 42 -17.01 -5.63 11.78
C LYS A 42 -16.52 -7.09 11.75
N GLU A 43 -16.10 -7.62 12.89
CA GLU A 43 -15.44 -8.94 13.02
C GLU A 43 -16.23 -10.13 12.41
N GLU A 44 -17.53 -9.98 12.19
CA GLU A 44 -18.44 -11.04 11.70
C GLU A 44 -18.66 -11.08 10.17
N LYS A 45 -18.02 -10.21 9.37
CA LYS A 45 -18.26 -10.20 7.91
C LYS A 45 -17.38 -11.22 7.17
N GLU A 46 -18.01 -12.21 6.57
CA GLU A 46 -17.43 -13.07 5.54
C GLU A 46 -17.05 -12.25 4.30
N THR A 47 -15.81 -12.39 3.84
CA THR A 47 -15.29 -11.75 2.63
C THR A 47 -15.96 -12.39 1.41
N LYS A 48 -16.73 -11.61 0.65
CA LYS A 48 -17.27 -12.06 -0.64
C LYS A 48 -16.11 -12.22 -1.62
N THR A 49 -15.86 -13.43 -2.07
CA THR A 49 -14.99 -13.72 -3.21
C THR A 49 -15.71 -13.29 -4.48
N THR A 50 -15.17 -12.30 -5.18
CA THR A 50 -15.67 -11.91 -6.50
C THR A 50 -15.03 -12.84 -7.52
N ASP A 51 -15.81 -13.74 -8.11
CA ASP A 51 -15.37 -14.56 -9.25
C ASP A 51 -15.24 -13.65 -10.47
N MET A 52 -14.02 -13.22 -10.78
CA MET A 52 -13.71 -12.53 -12.02
C MET A 52 -12.78 -13.38 -12.88
N ASN A 53 -13.10 -13.44 -14.17
CA ASN A 53 -12.41 -14.23 -15.17
C ASN A 53 -11.15 -13.47 -15.61
N ILE A 54 -10.00 -13.79 -15.02
CA ILE A 54 -8.70 -13.25 -15.45
C ILE A 54 -8.31 -13.97 -16.75
N SER A 55 -8.22 -13.22 -17.85
CA SER A 55 -7.67 -13.75 -19.11
C SER A 55 -6.16 -13.96 -18.95
N THR A 56 -5.70 -15.20 -19.15
CA THR A 56 -4.27 -15.55 -19.14
C THR A 56 -3.67 -15.58 -20.55
N GLU A 57 -4.43 -15.17 -21.58
CA GLU A 57 -3.99 -15.23 -22.98
C GLU A 57 -3.56 -13.85 -23.47
N GLY A 58 -2.27 -13.70 -23.81
CA GLY A 58 -1.69 -12.52 -24.44
C GLY A 58 -0.21 -12.31 -24.09
N ASP A 59 0.55 -11.67 -24.99
CA ASP A 59 1.88 -11.16 -24.66
C ASP A 59 1.73 -9.95 -23.74
N ILE A 60 2.44 -9.96 -22.61
CA ILE A 60 2.44 -8.81 -21.69
C ILE A 60 3.34 -7.73 -22.28
N VAL A 61 2.74 -6.61 -22.68
CA VAL A 61 3.46 -5.41 -23.11
C VAL A 61 3.52 -4.44 -21.94
N TYR A 62 4.70 -4.24 -21.38
CA TYR A 62 4.94 -3.29 -20.30
C TYR A 62 5.26 -1.91 -20.86
N SER A 63 4.71 -0.87 -20.23
CA SER A 63 5.16 0.51 -20.39
C SER A 63 6.57 0.71 -19.82
N LEU A 64 7.21 1.81 -20.20
CA LEU A 64 8.53 2.18 -19.65
C LEU A 64 8.48 2.40 -18.13
N GLY A 65 7.37 2.93 -17.61
CA GLY A 65 7.18 3.11 -16.16
C GLY A 65 7.09 1.79 -15.42
N GLU A 66 6.36 0.81 -15.97
CA GLU A 66 6.28 -0.54 -15.40
C GLU A 66 7.64 -1.25 -15.46
N LEU A 67 8.37 -1.14 -16.58
CA LEU A 67 9.71 -1.69 -16.68
C LEU A 67 10.68 -1.03 -15.68
N ALA A 68 10.59 0.29 -15.48
CA ALA A 68 11.39 0.99 -14.48
C ALA A 68 11.11 0.45 -13.06
N ALA A 69 9.83 0.26 -12.72
CA ALA A 69 9.40 -0.29 -11.43
C ALA A 69 9.84 -1.75 -11.25
N ILE A 70 9.72 -2.59 -12.29
CA ILE A 70 10.18 -3.99 -12.26
C ILE A 70 11.70 -4.04 -12.04
N CYS A 71 12.48 -3.27 -12.80
CA CYS A 71 13.93 -3.25 -12.70
C CYS A 71 14.40 -2.76 -11.31
N SER A 72 13.79 -1.73 -10.73
CA SER A 72 14.15 -1.27 -9.38
C SER A 72 13.83 -2.31 -8.29
N ASN A 73 12.70 -3.03 -8.41
CA ASN A 73 12.37 -4.10 -7.47
C ASN A 73 13.35 -5.28 -7.59
N LEU A 74 13.68 -5.70 -8.81
CA LEU A 74 14.66 -6.75 -9.05
C LEU A 74 16.06 -6.35 -8.54
N GLN A 75 16.45 -5.09 -8.73
CA GLN A 75 17.70 -4.54 -8.22
C GLN A 75 17.83 -4.73 -6.70
N ARG A 76 16.81 -4.34 -5.92
CA ARG A 76 16.78 -4.59 -4.46
C ARG A 76 16.81 -6.07 -4.10
N GLY A 77 16.20 -6.91 -4.94
CA GLY A 77 16.26 -8.37 -4.82
C GLY A 77 17.67 -8.92 -4.99
N CYS A 78 18.44 -8.38 -5.95
CA CYS A 78 19.83 -8.75 -6.19
C CYS A 78 20.76 -8.29 -5.06
N GLU A 79 20.58 -7.09 -4.51
CA GLU A 79 21.35 -6.61 -3.35
C GLU A 79 21.22 -7.58 -2.16
N LYS A 80 20.00 -8.05 -1.87
CA LYS A 80 19.74 -9.01 -0.78
C LYS A 80 20.36 -10.39 -1.03
N GLN A 81 20.73 -10.68 -2.27
CA GLN A 81 21.36 -11.93 -2.69
C GLN A 81 22.87 -11.76 -2.96
N TYR A 82 23.45 -10.60 -2.64
CA TYR A 82 24.86 -10.28 -2.87
C TYR A 82 25.28 -10.36 -4.35
N LYS A 83 24.36 -9.98 -5.24
CA LYS A 83 24.53 -9.93 -6.69
C LYS A 83 24.75 -8.50 -7.16
N ASP A 84 25.91 -7.95 -6.84
CA ASP A 84 26.19 -6.52 -6.98
C ASP A 84 26.21 -6.07 -8.45
N GLU A 85 26.75 -6.91 -9.34
CA GLU A 85 26.79 -6.61 -10.78
C GLU A 85 25.37 -6.54 -11.38
N GLU A 86 24.53 -7.56 -11.12
CA GLU A 86 23.15 -7.57 -11.61
C GLU A 86 22.32 -6.45 -10.99
N ALA A 87 22.53 -6.13 -9.70
CA ALA A 87 21.88 -5.00 -9.05
C ALA A 87 22.23 -3.68 -9.77
N LEU A 88 23.51 -3.46 -10.12
CA LEU A 88 23.94 -2.26 -10.84
C LEU A 88 23.34 -2.17 -12.25
N LEU A 89 23.30 -3.29 -12.98
CA LEU A 89 22.70 -3.34 -14.31
C LEU A 89 21.20 -3.04 -14.26
N LEU A 90 20.47 -3.64 -13.32
CA LEU A 90 19.05 -3.41 -13.13
C LEU A 90 18.76 -1.97 -12.68
N LYS A 91 19.62 -1.38 -11.84
CA LYS A 91 19.56 0.05 -11.52
C LYS A 91 19.68 0.91 -12.77
N THR A 92 20.68 0.62 -13.60
CA THR A 92 20.93 1.36 -14.85
C THR A 92 19.73 1.30 -15.79
N LEU A 93 19.11 0.13 -15.94
CA LEU A 93 17.88 -0.03 -16.72
C LEU A 93 16.71 0.74 -16.12
N SER A 94 16.52 0.68 -14.79
CA SER A 94 15.47 1.42 -14.09
C SER A 94 15.60 2.92 -14.30
N ASP A 95 16.80 3.47 -14.15
CA ASP A 95 17.10 4.88 -14.38
C ASP A 95 16.87 5.26 -15.85
N LEU A 96 17.31 4.42 -16.78
CA LEU A 96 17.12 4.62 -18.22
C LEU A 96 15.63 4.68 -18.59
N PHE A 97 14.84 3.71 -18.15
CA PHE A 97 13.40 3.68 -18.43
C PHE A 97 12.71 4.88 -17.79
N THR A 98 13.03 5.22 -16.54
CA THR A 98 12.50 6.40 -15.84
C THR A 98 12.74 7.69 -16.62
N ALA A 99 13.93 7.87 -17.20
CA ALA A 99 14.27 9.05 -17.98
C ALA A 99 13.46 9.21 -19.28
N HIS A 100 12.78 8.14 -19.73
CA HIS A 100 11.96 8.11 -20.93
C HIS A 100 10.47 7.93 -20.63
N VAL A 101 10.06 7.92 -19.35
CA VAL A 101 8.66 7.97 -18.98
C VAL A 101 8.12 9.36 -19.31
N GLU A 102 7.10 9.42 -20.14
CA GLU A 102 6.38 10.67 -20.45
C GLU A 102 5.52 11.07 -19.25
N ASN A 103 5.30 12.39 -19.09
CA ASN A 103 4.40 12.87 -18.06
C ASN A 103 2.95 12.53 -18.45
N GLU A 104 2.14 12.16 -17.45
CA GLU A 104 0.71 11.96 -17.64
C GLU A 104 -0.04 13.30 -17.59
N ASP A 105 -0.68 13.66 -18.71
CA ASP A 105 -1.38 14.94 -18.88
C ASP A 105 -2.55 15.12 -17.90
N ASN A 106 -3.18 14.02 -17.48
CA ASN A 106 -4.33 14.01 -16.57
C ASN A 106 -3.96 13.54 -15.15
N ALA A 107 -2.69 13.60 -14.77
CA ALA A 107 -2.27 13.19 -13.43
C ALA A 107 -2.89 14.10 -12.35
N SER A 108 -3.71 13.50 -11.48
CA SER A 108 -4.27 14.17 -10.30
C SER A 108 -4.34 13.23 -9.10
N VAL A 109 -4.55 13.80 -7.90
CA VAL A 109 -4.77 13.01 -6.69
C VAL A 109 -6.07 12.19 -6.79
N ASP A 110 -7.12 12.76 -7.39
CA ASP A 110 -8.40 12.06 -7.60
C ASP A 110 -8.24 10.83 -8.49
N VAL A 111 -7.46 10.96 -9.58
CA VAL A 111 -7.18 9.83 -10.49
C VAL A 111 -6.38 8.76 -9.76
N LEU A 112 -5.38 9.15 -8.97
CA LEU A 112 -4.59 8.21 -8.17
C LEU A 112 -5.44 7.47 -7.14
N GLU A 113 -6.33 8.17 -6.43
CA GLU A 113 -7.27 7.54 -5.49
C GLU A 113 -8.18 6.54 -6.20
N GLN A 114 -8.74 6.90 -7.36
CA GLN A 114 -9.60 6.02 -8.14
C GLN A 114 -8.88 4.73 -8.55
N LEU A 115 -7.63 4.83 -9.02
CA LEU A 115 -6.82 3.66 -9.39
C LEU A 115 -6.58 2.74 -8.19
N LEU A 116 -6.21 3.31 -7.02
CA LEU A 116 -6.01 2.52 -5.80
C LEU A 116 -7.32 1.86 -5.32
N GLN A 117 -8.45 2.54 -5.48
CA GLN A 117 -9.76 2.01 -5.14
C GLN A 117 -10.16 0.86 -6.09
N GLU A 118 -9.84 0.95 -7.38
CA GLU A 118 -10.05 -0.13 -8.35
C GLU A 118 -9.18 -1.35 -8.01
N ASP A 119 -7.91 -1.14 -7.67
CA ASP A 119 -7.02 -2.21 -7.18
C ASP A 119 -7.64 -2.96 -6.00
N LEU A 120 -8.11 -2.22 -4.98
CA LEU A 120 -8.66 -2.78 -3.75
C LEU A 120 -10.01 -3.48 -3.94
N SER A 121 -10.87 -2.95 -4.81
CA SER A 121 -12.24 -3.44 -4.98
C SER A 121 -12.38 -4.50 -6.07
N GLN A 122 -11.50 -4.51 -7.06
CA GLN A 122 -11.58 -5.36 -8.24
C GLN A 122 -10.33 -6.23 -8.42
N TYR A 123 -9.16 -5.63 -8.60
CA TYR A 123 -7.99 -6.39 -9.09
C TYR A 123 -7.37 -7.31 -8.04
N TYR A 124 -7.18 -6.86 -6.80
CA TYR A 124 -6.70 -7.73 -5.72
C TYR A 124 -7.67 -8.88 -5.40
N PRO A 125 -8.98 -8.65 -5.22
CA PRO A 125 -9.94 -9.74 -5.03
C PRO A 125 -9.90 -10.79 -6.16
N ALA A 126 -9.83 -10.34 -7.42
CA ALA A 126 -9.74 -11.22 -8.57
C ALA A 126 -8.45 -12.05 -8.55
N LEU A 127 -7.30 -11.39 -8.40
CA LEU A 127 -5.98 -12.05 -8.38
C LEU A 127 -5.87 -13.04 -7.22
N HIS A 128 -6.32 -12.66 -6.03
CA HIS A 128 -6.30 -13.51 -4.86
C HIS A 128 -7.26 -14.70 -5.01
N GLY A 129 -8.46 -14.49 -5.57
CA GLY A 129 -9.40 -15.55 -5.90
C GLY A 129 -8.80 -16.61 -6.84
N TYR A 130 -8.20 -16.16 -7.94
CA TYR A 130 -7.49 -17.04 -8.87
C TYR A 130 -6.31 -17.76 -8.21
N ALA A 131 -5.44 -17.04 -7.49
CA ALA A 131 -4.29 -17.62 -6.81
C ALA A 131 -4.69 -18.68 -5.76
N LYS A 132 -5.83 -18.50 -5.10
CA LYS A 132 -6.42 -19.50 -4.19
C LYS A 132 -6.90 -20.73 -4.95
N GLN A 133 -7.60 -20.53 -6.07
CA GLN A 133 -8.10 -21.61 -6.92
C GLN A 133 -6.97 -22.51 -7.46
N VAL A 134 -5.85 -21.93 -7.88
CA VAL A 134 -4.69 -22.68 -8.40
C VAL A 134 -3.66 -23.04 -7.31
N ALA A 135 -3.97 -22.78 -6.03
CA ALA A 135 -3.10 -23.02 -4.88
C ALA A 135 -1.70 -22.35 -4.95
N ASP A 136 -1.58 -21.24 -5.67
CA ASP A 136 -0.36 -20.43 -5.72
C ASP A 136 -0.19 -19.62 -4.42
N ARG A 137 0.54 -20.21 -3.47
CA ARG A 137 0.83 -19.56 -2.18
C ARG A 137 1.72 -18.33 -2.30
N GLY A 138 2.52 -18.23 -3.36
CA GLY A 138 3.38 -17.07 -3.60
C GLY A 138 2.55 -15.84 -3.90
N THR A 139 1.66 -15.95 -4.89
CA THR A 139 0.74 -14.87 -5.26
C THR A 139 -0.22 -14.53 -4.12
N GLN A 140 -0.79 -15.53 -3.43
CA GLN A 140 -1.63 -15.28 -2.24
C GLN A 140 -0.89 -14.43 -1.18
N ARG A 141 0.39 -14.72 -0.91
CA ARG A 141 1.18 -13.94 0.04
C ARG A 141 1.41 -12.50 -0.42
N ILE A 142 1.67 -12.31 -1.72
CA ILE A 142 1.87 -10.98 -2.31
C ILE A 142 0.58 -10.16 -2.20
N CYS A 143 -0.58 -10.75 -2.51
CA CYS A 143 -1.89 -10.09 -2.35
C CYS A 143 -2.09 -9.58 -0.91
N VAL A 144 -1.80 -10.40 0.11
CA VAL A 144 -1.96 -9.98 1.52
C VAL A 144 -1.15 -8.72 1.87
N TRP A 145 0.07 -8.58 1.34
CA TRP A 145 0.90 -7.39 1.63
C TRP A 145 0.54 -6.22 0.72
N GLY A 146 0.33 -6.48 -0.57
CA GLY A 146 -0.06 -5.48 -1.56
C GLY A 146 -1.36 -4.79 -1.18
N GLU A 147 -2.41 -5.55 -0.90
CA GLU A 147 -3.72 -5.04 -0.47
C GLU A 147 -3.59 -4.07 0.72
N LYS A 148 -2.80 -4.45 1.74
CA LYS A 148 -2.61 -3.62 2.94
C LYS A 148 -1.85 -2.33 2.68
N VAL A 149 -0.88 -2.38 1.77
CA VAL A 149 -0.06 -1.21 1.39
C VAL A 149 -0.86 -0.27 0.50
N THR A 150 -1.60 -0.80 -0.47
CA THR A 150 -2.54 -0.02 -1.29
C THR A 150 -3.64 0.59 -0.43
N ALA A 151 -4.16 -0.15 0.57
CA ALA A 151 -5.17 0.36 1.49
C ALA A 151 -4.66 1.54 2.34
N ILE A 152 -3.41 1.51 2.82
CA ILE A 152 -2.89 2.68 3.57
C ILE A 152 -2.69 3.87 2.64
N LEU A 153 -2.23 3.67 1.41
CA LEU A 153 -2.09 4.75 0.43
C LEU A 153 -3.44 5.40 0.13
N HIS A 154 -4.47 4.59 -0.17
CA HIS A 154 -5.84 5.05 -0.39
C HIS A 154 -6.36 5.82 0.83
N SER A 155 -6.15 5.28 2.05
CA SER A 155 -6.53 5.97 3.29
C SER A 155 -5.84 7.33 3.47
N LEU A 156 -4.59 7.48 3.05
CA LEU A 156 -3.87 8.75 3.14
C LEU A 156 -4.44 9.78 2.14
N LEU A 157 -4.84 9.33 0.94
CA LEU A 157 -5.49 10.19 -0.05
C LEU A 157 -6.88 10.64 0.42
N MET A 158 -7.70 9.72 0.95
CA MET A 158 -9.00 10.04 1.55
C MET A 158 -8.87 11.14 2.62
N ARG A 159 -7.87 10.99 3.51
CA ARG A 159 -7.57 11.99 4.55
C ARG A 159 -7.11 13.31 3.95
N TYR A 160 -6.29 13.26 2.90
CA TYR A 160 -5.83 14.45 2.17
C TYR A 160 -7.01 15.21 1.57
N HIS A 161 -8.01 14.52 1.01
CA HIS A 161 -9.24 15.16 0.52
C HIS A 161 -10.06 15.81 1.64
N GLN A 162 -10.20 15.12 2.78
CA GLN A 162 -10.97 15.60 3.93
C GLN A 162 -10.39 16.90 4.53
N ASP A 163 -9.07 16.96 4.74
CA ASP A 163 -8.44 18.05 5.51
C ASP A 163 -7.44 18.91 4.70
N GLN A 164 -7.33 18.67 3.39
CA GLN A 164 -6.39 19.33 2.48
C GLN A 164 -4.92 19.19 2.92
N GLY A 165 -4.57 18.01 3.44
CA GLY A 165 -3.22 17.67 3.88
C GLY A 165 -2.83 18.27 5.23
N ALA A 166 -3.80 18.70 6.05
CA ALA A 166 -3.52 19.27 7.37
C ALA A 166 -2.76 18.27 8.26
N PHE A 167 -3.05 16.97 8.17
CA PHE A 167 -2.34 15.92 8.90
C PHE A 167 -0.85 15.74 8.52
N LEU A 168 -0.41 16.31 7.39
CA LEU A 168 0.99 16.30 6.97
C LEU A 168 1.80 17.42 7.65
N LYS A 169 1.15 18.41 8.27
CA LYS A 169 1.83 19.53 8.91
C LYS A 169 2.56 19.06 10.16
N ASN A 170 3.84 19.41 10.24
CA ASN A 170 4.73 19.06 11.36
C ASN A 170 4.88 17.54 11.60
N THR A 171 4.59 16.70 10.61
CA THR A 171 4.82 15.26 10.68
C THR A 171 5.90 14.84 9.68
N SER A 172 6.34 13.58 9.76
CA SER A 172 7.24 12.97 8.78
C SER A 172 6.54 11.83 8.05
N VAL A 173 6.95 11.59 6.80
CA VAL A 173 6.50 10.43 6.02
C VAL A 173 7.58 9.36 6.08
N TRP A 174 7.20 8.15 6.46
CA TRP A 174 8.08 7.01 6.63
C TRP A 174 7.62 5.87 5.74
N VAL A 175 8.54 5.27 4.97
CA VAL A 175 8.23 4.16 4.07
C VAL A 175 9.04 2.93 4.46
N CYS A 176 8.37 1.80 4.66
CA CYS A 176 9.02 0.53 4.93
C CYS A 176 9.78 0.04 3.69
N SER A 177 11.11 -0.06 3.76
CA SER A 177 11.98 -0.56 2.68
C SER A 177 11.73 -2.04 2.29
N VAL A 178 10.92 -2.76 3.06
CA VAL A 178 10.65 -4.19 2.86
C VAL A 178 9.31 -4.45 2.17
N CYS A 179 8.24 -3.78 2.59
CA CYS A 179 6.89 -4.01 2.02
C CYS A 179 6.25 -2.75 1.44
N GLY A 180 6.86 -1.56 1.55
CA GLY A 180 6.31 -0.32 1.02
C GLY A 180 5.23 0.34 1.88
N PHE A 181 4.94 -0.16 3.09
CA PHE A 181 3.97 0.46 3.99
C PHE A 181 4.36 1.91 4.30
N VAL A 182 3.43 2.84 4.11
CA VAL A 182 3.61 4.28 4.36
C VAL A 182 2.99 4.64 5.70
N PHE A 183 3.74 5.38 6.52
CA PHE A 183 3.30 5.89 7.81
C PHE A 183 3.53 7.39 7.89
N VAL A 184 2.55 8.12 8.43
CA VAL A 184 2.67 9.57 8.68
C VAL A 184 2.61 9.82 10.18
N GLY A 185 3.69 10.36 10.71
CA GLY A 185 3.86 10.67 12.13
C GLY A 185 5.26 11.19 12.44
N ASP A 186 5.49 11.59 13.68
CA ASP A 186 6.76 12.20 14.10
C ASP A 186 7.93 11.21 13.97
N GLU A 187 7.70 9.96 14.34
CA GLU A 187 8.67 8.86 14.29
C GLU A 187 8.08 7.63 13.57
N ALA A 188 8.94 6.80 12.99
CA ALA A 188 8.54 5.53 12.40
C ALA A 188 7.95 4.57 13.46
N PRO A 189 7.03 3.67 13.09
CA PRO A 189 6.51 2.68 14.03
C PRO A 189 7.61 1.68 14.45
N GLU A 190 7.59 1.25 15.71
CA GLU A 190 8.56 0.28 16.26
C GLU A 190 8.63 -1.01 15.42
N LEU A 191 7.47 -1.48 14.98
CA LEU A 191 7.30 -2.62 14.09
C LEU A 191 6.36 -2.24 12.94
N CYS A 192 6.75 -2.59 11.71
CA CYS A 192 5.91 -2.42 10.54
C CYS A 192 4.60 -3.22 10.72
N PRO A 193 3.41 -2.61 10.61
CA PRO A 193 2.15 -3.30 10.85
C PRO A 193 1.86 -4.39 9.80
N VAL A 194 2.47 -4.30 8.62
CA VAL A 194 2.29 -5.26 7.52
C VAL A 194 3.28 -6.43 7.61
N CYS A 195 4.58 -6.17 7.47
CA CYS A 195 5.61 -7.23 7.39
C CYS A 195 6.38 -7.48 8.70
N LYS A 196 6.09 -6.72 9.78
CA LYS A 196 6.67 -6.88 11.12
C LYS A 196 8.18 -6.64 11.23
N VAL A 197 8.80 -6.00 10.25
CA VAL A 197 10.20 -5.55 10.36
C VAL A 197 10.33 -4.37 11.35
N PRO A 198 11.47 -4.24 12.04
CA PRO A 198 11.73 -3.16 12.99
C PRO A 198 11.84 -1.77 12.35
N ALA A 199 11.70 -0.73 13.18
CA ALA A 199 11.72 0.69 12.80
C ALA A 199 12.90 1.11 11.91
N TRP A 200 14.10 0.55 12.12
CA TRP A 200 15.28 0.89 11.31
C TRP A 200 15.19 0.49 9.84
N LYS A 201 14.17 -0.31 9.46
CA LYS A 201 13.82 -0.61 8.07
C LYS A 201 12.91 0.44 7.42
N PHE A 202 12.52 1.48 8.13
CA PHE A 202 11.81 2.61 7.56
C PHE A 202 12.78 3.69 7.09
N GLU A 203 12.53 4.18 5.90
CA GLU A 203 13.22 5.32 5.32
C GLU A 203 12.32 6.54 5.48
N LYS A 204 12.89 7.63 6.03
CA LYS A 204 12.21 8.93 6.04
C LYS A 204 12.23 9.47 4.62
N ILE A 205 11.07 9.83 4.11
CA ILE A 205 10.95 10.43 2.79
C ILE A 205 11.09 11.94 2.92
N GLU A 206 12.11 12.46 2.26
CA GLU A 206 12.28 13.88 2.01
C GLU A 206 11.61 14.15 0.65
N GLY A 207 10.64 15.07 0.62
CA GLY A 207 9.95 15.39 -0.64
C GLY A 207 10.96 15.77 -1.72
N ARG A 208 10.63 15.51 -3.00
CA ARG A 208 11.49 15.99 -4.10
C ARG A 208 11.59 17.50 -3.98
N GLU A 209 12.81 18.04 -3.94
CA GLU A 209 12.99 19.48 -4.09
C GLU A 209 12.32 19.91 -5.40
N ALA A 210 11.49 20.95 -5.33
CA ALA A 210 10.88 21.51 -6.52
C ALA A 210 12.01 22.13 -7.36
N GLY A 211 12.51 21.36 -8.34
CA GLY A 211 13.40 21.82 -9.39
C GLY A 211 12.65 22.68 -10.41
#